data_AF-A0A926NGY6-F1
#
_entry.id   AF-A0A926NGY6-F1
#
_cell.length_a   1.000
_cell.length_b   1.000
_cell.length_c   1.000
_cell.angle_alpha   90.00
_cell.angle_beta   90.00
_cell.angle_gamma   90.00
#
_symmetry.space_group_name_H-M   'P 1'
#
loop_
_entity.id
_entity.type
_entity.pdbx_description
1 polymer ?
#
loop_
_entity_poly.entity_id
_entity_poly.type
_entity_poly.pdbx_seq_one_letter_code
_entity_poly.pdbx_strand_id
1 'polypeptide(L)'
;MMLIARDKTSPLSRLKGSKAGLKILDGAVSAAPQNGRIRLLRGRAAYRLPEKYFHRAHTVIEDYTFLIDQKMHEEGFLETNNYLKLIYELGEVYCRIGRNQAAIMCWRRLTNETQDSDFLHLLKLKLKSLEGKPAVEHIPNTESPTSILIRKAVRAAGSELLSWAEQQKKEETPRNRLNQKGRR
;
A
#
# COMPACT_ATOMS: atom_id res chain seq x y z
N MET A 1 13.03 -0.13 11.37
CA MET A 1 13.51 0.13 12.73
C MET A 1 13.56 1.63 12.95
N MET A 2 12.96 2.14 14.01
CA MET A 2 12.90 3.58 14.33
C MET A 2 14.24 4.04 14.92
N LEU A 3 14.72 5.24 14.56
CA LEU A 3 16.02 5.76 15.07
C LEU A 3 16.08 5.78 16.60
N ILE A 4 15.01 6.24 17.26
CA ILE A 4 14.88 6.29 18.74
C ILE A 4 14.98 4.89 19.39
N ALA A 5 14.76 3.82 18.64
CA ALA A 5 14.80 2.44 19.14
C ALA A 5 16.04 1.66 18.67
N ARG A 6 16.89 2.24 17.82
CA ARG A 6 17.97 1.52 17.14
C ARG A 6 18.98 0.94 18.13
N ASP A 7 19.41 1.75 19.09
CA ASP A 7 20.52 1.40 20.00
C ASP A 7 20.02 0.83 21.34
N LYS A 8 18.71 0.59 21.46
CA LYS A 8 18.13 0.01 22.67
C LYS A 8 18.38 -1.50 22.67
N THR A 9 18.97 -2.01 23.74
CA THR A 9 19.36 -3.43 23.86
C THR A 9 18.19 -4.32 24.27
N SER A 10 17.30 -3.88 25.16
CA SER A 10 16.18 -4.69 25.63
C SER A 10 14.95 -4.63 24.70
N PRO A 11 14.25 -5.76 24.46
CA PRO A 11 13.06 -5.81 23.60
C PRO A 11 11.95 -4.83 24.01
N LEU A 12 11.67 -4.71 25.31
CA LEU A 12 10.66 -3.78 25.83
C LEU A 12 11.04 -2.32 25.59
N SER A 13 12.31 -1.96 25.78
CA SER A 13 12.79 -0.60 25.52
C SER A 13 12.75 -0.27 24.04
N ARG A 14 13.08 -1.23 23.16
CA ARG A 14 12.93 -1.10 21.69
C ARG A 14 11.48 -0.88 21.28
N LEU A 15 10.55 -1.63 21.87
CA LEU A 15 9.11 -1.48 21.63
C LEU A 15 8.63 -0.08 22.06
N LYS A 16 8.95 0.36 23.27
CA LYS A 16 8.62 1.71 23.78
C LYS A 16 9.21 2.80 22.88
N GLY A 17 10.47 2.68 22.49
CA GLY A 17 11.14 3.61 21.58
C GLY A 17 10.48 3.68 20.20
N SER A 18 10.06 2.52 19.67
CA SER A 18 9.39 2.44 18.37
C SER A 18 8.02 3.12 18.42
N LYS A 19 7.24 2.88 19.50
CA LYS A 19 5.94 3.56 19.72
C LYS A 19 6.11 5.08 19.86
N ALA A 20 7.11 5.54 20.61
CA ALA A 20 7.40 6.95 20.78
C ALA A 20 7.77 7.63 19.45
N GLY A 21 8.65 7.01 18.66
CA GLY A 21 9.01 7.55 17.37
C GLY A 21 7.84 7.56 16.37
N LEU A 22 6.98 6.55 16.39
CA LEU A 22 5.76 6.56 15.58
C LEU A 22 4.84 7.72 15.95
N LYS A 23 4.69 8.01 17.25
CA LYS A 23 3.89 9.16 17.72
C LYS A 23 4.43 10.49 17.15
N ILE A 24 5.75 10.64 17.05
CA ILE A 24 6.36 11.83 16.44
C ILE A 24 6.03 11.92 14.94
N LEU A 25 6.15 10.80 14.21
CA LEU A 25 5.81 10.77 12.78
C LEU A 25 4.31 11.00 12.54
N ASP A 26 3.45 10.46 13.39
CA ASP A 26 2.00 10.68 13.36
C ASP A 26 1.71 12.20 13.54
N GLY A 27 2.36 12.85 14.51
CA GLY A 27 2.26 14.30 14.71
C GLY A 27 2.79 15.12 13.53
N ALA A 28 3.92 14.70 12.93
CA ALA A 28 4.50 15.39 11.78
C ALA A 28 3.59 15.34 10.54
N VAL A 29 2.99 14.19 10.24
CA VAL A 29 2.00 14.10 9.15
C VAL A 29 0.74 14.90 9.49
N SER A 30 0.30 14.90 10.76
CA SER A 30 -0.86 15.70 11.17
C SER A 30 -0.62 17.20 10.99
N ALA A 31 0.59 17.68 11.26
CA ALA A 31 0.97 19.08 11.08
C ALA A 31 1.19 19.49 9.61
N ALA A 32 1.63 18.56 8.77
CA ALA A 32 1.90 18.81 7.35
C ALA A 32 1.37 17.66 6.47
N PRO A 33 0.03 17.51 6.33
CA PRO A 33 -0.60 16.34 5.72
C PRO A 33 -0.36 16.21 4.21
N GLN A 34 0.05 17.29 3.54
CA GLN A 34 0.36 17.26 2.11
C GLN A 34 1.85 17.04 1.81
N ASN A 35 2.69 16.94 2.85
CA ASN A 35 4.12 16.76 2.67
C ASN A 35 4.44 15.27 2.39
N GLY A 36 4.63 14.94 1.12
CA GLY A 36 4.93 13.58 0.69
C GLY A 36 6.21 13.00 1.31
N ARG A 37 7.23 13.81 1.64
CA ARG A 37 8.46 13.29 2.27
C ARG A 37 8.21 12.76 3.68
N ILE A 38 7.36 13.45 4.45
CA ILE A 38 7.00 13.03 5.81
C ILE A 38 6.14 11.77 5.75
N ARG A 39 5.17 11.70 4.83
CA ARG A 39 4.37 10.49 4.60
C ARG A 39 5.20 9.30 4.14
N LEU A 40 6.17 9.51 3.26
CA LEU A 40 7.10 8.45 2.84
C LEU A 40 7.88 7.91 4.04
N LEU A 41 8.38 8.80 4.91
CA LEU A 41 9.10 8.41 6.11
C LEU A 41 8.20 7.61 7.07
N ARG A 42 6.97 8.09 7.32
CA ARG A 42 5.99 7.41 8.18
C ARG A 42 5.59 6.04 7.62
N GLY A 43 5.21 5.97 6.35
CA GLY A 43 4.85 4.72 5.68
C GLY A 43 5.99 3.70 5.70
N ARG A 44 7.23 4.09 5.37
CA ARG A 44 8.40 3.19 5.38
C ARG A 44 8.75 2.71 6.79
N ALA A 45 8.61 3.59 7.78
CA ALA A 45 8.79 3.24 9.18
C ALA A 45 7.75 2.21 9.63
N ALA A 46 6.47 2.47 9.36
CA ALA A 46 5.34 1.62 9.69
C ALA A 46 5.38 0.26 8.98
N TYR A 47 5.76 0.22 7.70
CA TYR A 47 5.87 -0.99 6.88
C TYR A 47 6.82 -2.04 7.48
N ARG A 48 7.88 -1.59 8.16
CA ARG A 48 8.88 -2.47 8.77
C ARG A 48 8.48 -3.03 10.14
N LEU A 49 7.30 -2.66 10.65
CA LEU A 49 6.85 -3.07 11.98
C LEU A 49 5.93 -4.30 11.89
N PRO A 50 6.04 -5.25 12.83
CA PRO A 50 5.15 -6.41 12.85
C PRO A 50 3.70 -6.00 13.15
N GLU A 51 2.78 -6.38 12.26
CA GLU A 51 1.38 -5.97 12.35
C GLU A 51 0.72 -6.38 13.67
N LYS A 52 1.05 -7.57 14.19
CA LYS A 52 0.53 -8.14 15.44
C LYS A 52 0.67 -7.21 16.67
N TYR A 53 1.70 -6.36 16.70
CA TYR A 53 1.99 -5.53 17.88
C TYR A 53 1.73 -4.04 17.67
N PHE A 54 1.71 -3.60 16.41
CA PHE A 54 1.70 -2.17 16.07
C PHE A 54 0.43 -1.74 15.35
N HIS A 55 -0.25 -2.65 14.64
CA HIS A 55 -1.48 -2.37 13.88
C HIS A 55 -1.33 -1.18 12.92
N ARG A 56 -0.30 -1.22 12.06
CA ARG A 56 0.11 -0.08 11.23
C ARG A 56 -0.08 -0.29 9.73
N ALA A 57 -0.58 -1.45 9.30
CA ALA A 57 -0.90 -1.71 7.90
C ALA A 57 -1.76 -0.60 7.28
N HIS A 58 -2.79 -0.13 7.99
CA HIS A 58 -3.64 0.97 7.53
C HIS A 58 -2.88 2.29 7.31
N THR A 59 -1.97 2.64 8.22
CA THR A 59 -1.12 3.84 8.07
C THR A 59 -0.23 3.73 6.83
N VAL A 60 0.33 2.54 6.57
CA VAL A 60 1.15 2.32 5.35
C VAL A 60 0.29 2.43 4.11
N ILE A 61 -0.90 1.83 4.10
CA ILE A 61 -1.83 1.90 2.98
C ILE A 61 -2.13 3.37 2.66
N GLU A 62 -2.57 4.15 3.66
CA GLU A 62 -2.88 5.58 3.50
C GLU A 62 -1.71 6.38 2.93
N ASP A 63 -0.52 6.24 3.52
CA ASP A 63 0.65 7.01 3.08
C ASP A 63 1.13 6.59 1.69
N TYR A 64 1.10 5.29 1.38
CA TYR A 64 1.59 4.80 0.10
C TYR A 64 0.61 5.12 -1.03
N THR A 65 -0.71 5.02 -0.80
CA THR A 65 -1.70 5.44 -1.81
C THR A 65 -1.57 6.92 -2.11
N PHE A 66 -1.47 7.77 -1.08
CA PHE A 66 -1.24 9.21 -1.28
C PHE A 66 -0.03 9.51 -2.17
N LEU A 67 1.08 8.80 -1.93
CA LEU A 67 2.33 8.97 -2.67
C LEU A 67 2.28 8.44 -4.10
N ILE A 68 1.59 7.32 -4.31
CA ILE A 68 1.36 6.75 -5.63
C ILE A 68 0.48 7.70 -6.44
N ASP A 69 -0.60 8.21 -5.85
CA ASP A 69 -1.54 9.13 -6.51
C ASP A 69 -0.83 10.43 -6.89
N GLN A 70 -0.04 11.04 -6.00
CA GLN A 70 0.78 12.22 -6.33
C GLN A 70 1.67 11.95 -7.55
N LYS A 71 2.40 10.82 -7.56
CA LYS A 71 3.30 10.50 -8.68
C LYS A 71 2.55 10.29 -10.00
N MET A 72 1.33 9.74 -9.96
CA MET A 72 0.49 9.54 -11.15
C MET A 72 0.03 10.86 -11.77
N HIS A 73 -0.11 11.91 -10.96
CA HIS A 73 -0.39 13.27 -11.42
C HIS A 73 0.87 14.05 -11.82
N GLU A 74 2.03 13.37 -11.95
CA GLU A 74 3.35 13.98 -12.16
C GLU A 74 3.77 14.97 -11.08
N GLU A 75 3.08 14.92 -9.93
CA GLU A 75 3.34 15.75 -8.78
C GLU A 75 4.25 15.01 -7.78
N GLY A 76 5.27 15.70 -7.28
CA GLY A 76 6.08 15.21 -6.18
C GLY A 76 7.47 14.67 -6.55
N PHE A 77 8.15 14.13 -5.53
CA PHE A 77 9.60 13.92 -5.53
C PHE A 77 10.02 12.46 -5.77
N LEU A 78 9.07 11.55 -6.03
CA LEU A 78 9.35 10.12 -6.13
C LEU A 78 9.99 9.74 -7.46
N GLU A 79 11.14 9.08 -7.38
CA GLU A 79 11.78 8.42 -8.50
C GLU A 79 11.02 7.14 -8.90
N THR A 80 11.13 6.74 -10.17
CA THR A 80 10.44 5.56 -10.73
C THR A 80 10.68 4.29 -9.93
N ASN A 81 11.93 4.01 -9.55
CA ASN A 81 12.26 2.83 -8.75
C ASN A 81 11.60 2.85 -7.36
N ASN A 82 11.53 4.02 -6.73
CA ASN A 82 10.87 4.19 -5.44
C ASN A 82 9.35 4.01 -5.56
N TYR A 83 8.77 4.50 -6.65
CA TYR A 83 7.37 4.34 -6.98
C TYR A 83 6.98 2.87 -7.20
N LEU A 84 7.72 2.12 -8.04
CA LEU A 84 7.48 0.68 -8.24
C LEU A 84 7.61 -0.09 -6.92
N LYS A 85 8.60 0.26 -6.10
CA LYS A 85 8.79 -0.34 -4.77
C LYS A 85 7.62 -0.05 -3.82
N LEU A 86 7.03 1.14 -3.87
CA LEU A 86 5.85 1.46 -3.04
C LEU A 86 4.66 0.58 -3.41
N ILE A 87 4.39 0.38 -4.70
CA ILE A 87 3.29 -0.49 -5.15
C ILE A 87 3.54 -1.95 -4.72
N TYR A 88 4.79 -2.42 -4.83
CA TYR A 88 5.15 -3.77 -4.42
C TYR A 88 4.89 -3.99 -2.93
N GLU A 89 5.39 -3.08 -2.10
CA GLU A 89 5.22 -3.13 -0.65
C GLU A 89 3.76 -2.95 -0.23
N LEU A 90 2.99 -2.13 -0.96
CA LEU A 90 1.55 -1.99 -0.74
C LEU A 90 0.82 -3.33 -0.94
N GLY A 91 1.18 -4.10 -1.96
CA GLY A 91 0.65 -5.45 -2.16
C GLY A 91 1.00 -6.39 -1.00
N GLU A 92 2.22 -6.32 -0.47
CA GLU A 92 2.60 -7.10 0.71
C GLU A 92 1.80 -6.69 1.96
N VAL A 93 1.55 -5.39 2.16
CA VAL A 93 0.74 -4.90 3.27
C VAL A 93 -0.70 -5.40 3.17
N TYR A 94 -1.29 -5.37 1.99
CA TYR A 94 -2.62 -5.93 1.78
C TYR A 94 -2.68 -7.43 2.09
N CYS A 95 -1.68 -8.20 1.64
CA CYS A 95 -1.57 -9.61 1.98
C CYS A 95 -1.45 -9.84 3.50
N ARG A 96 -0.70 -9.00 4.22
CA ARG A 96 -0.53 -9.11 5.70
C ARG A 96 -1.84 -8.95 6.46
N ILE A 97 -2.80 -8.21 5.92
CA ILE A 97 -4.13 -8.00 6.53
C ILE A 97 -5.24 -8.82 5.84
N GLY A 98 -4.86 -9.82 5.05
CA GLY A 98 -5.79 -10.77 4.42
C GLY A 98 -6.55 -10.20 3.22
N ARG A 99 -6.20 -9.00 2.74
CA ARG A 99 -6.85 -8.38 1.55
C ARG A 99 -6.18 -8.87 0.26
N ASN A 100 -6.29 -10.16 -0.02
CA ASN A 100 -5.61 -10.82 -1.13
C ASN A 100 -5.94 -10.22 -2.49
N GLN A 101 -7.20 -9.85 -2.73
CA GLN A 101 -7.59 -9.25 -4.01
C GLN A 101 -6.88 -7.92 -4.27
N ALA A 102 -6.75 -7.08 -3.23
CA ALA A 102 -6.02 -5.81 -3.34
C ALA A 102 -4.52 -6.03 -3.58
N ALA A 103 -3.93 -7.04 -2.94
CA ALA A 103 -2.55 -7.43 -3.20
C ALA A 103 -2.32 -7.87 -4.65
N ILE A 104 -3.22 -8.69 -5.20
CA ILE A 104 -3.18 -9.12 -6.61
C ILE A 104 -3.23 -7.92 -7.56
N MET A 105 -4.09 -6.94 -7.29
CA MET A 105 -4.19 -5.74 -8.13
C MET A 105 -2.88 -4.95 -8.15
N CYS A 106 -2.23 -4.76 -6.98
CA CYS A 106 -0.93 -4.09 -6.91
C CYS A 106 0.14 -4.82 -7.75
N TRP A 107 0.24 -6.13 -7.64
CA TRP A 107 1.28 -6.89 -8.34
C TRP A 107 1.02 -7.07 -9.83
N ARG A 108 -0.24 -7.18 -10.26
CA ARG A 108 -0.61 -7.17 -11.69
C ARG A 108 -0.34 -5.82 -12.36
N ARG A 109 -0.52 -4.73 -11.62
CA ARG A 109 -0.13 -3.41 -12.12
C ARG A 109 1.37 -3.37 -12.41
N LEU A 110 2.19 -3.85 -11.47
CA LEU A 110 3.65 -3.88 -11.64
C LEU A 110 4.13 -4.72 -12.82
N THR A 111 3.46 -5.83 -13.14
CA THR A 111 3.84 -6.65 -14.30
C THR A 111 3.73 -5.91 -15.63
N ASN A 112 2.92 -4.84 -15.69
CA ASN A 112 2.77 -4.01 -16.89
C ASN A 112 3.73 -2.80 -16.91
N GLU A 113 4.33 -2.46 -15.76
CA GLU A 113 5.15 -1.24 -15.60
C GLU A 113 6.65 -1.51 -15.55
N THR A 114 7.09 -2.78 -15.44
CA THR A 114 8.51 -3.16 -15.39
C THR A 114 8.91 -4.14 -16.49
N GLN A 115 10.14 -4.02 -16.97
CA GLN A 115 10.78 -4.96 -17.91
C GLN A 115 11.86 -5.82 -17.25
N ASP A 116 12.13 -5.59 -15.96
CA ASP A 116 13.11 -6.35 -15.19
C ASP A 116 12.65 -7.80 -15.01
N SER A 117 13.41 -8.74 -15.58
CA SER A 117 13.08 -10.17 -15.57
C SER A 117 13.04 -10.78 -14.16
N ASP A 118 13.97 -10.39 -13.28
CA ASP A 118 14.04 -10.90 -11.91
C ASP A 118 12.85 -10.38 -11.10
N PHE A 119 12.49 -9.11 -11.31
CA PHE A 119 11.33 -8.52 -10.66
C PHE A 119 10.02 -9.14 -11.16
N LEU A 120 9.88 -9.39 -12.46
CA LEU A 120 8.73 -10.11 -13.03
C LEU A 120 8.62 -11.54 -12.47
N HIS A 121 9.75 -12.24 -12.31
CA HIS A 121 9.77 -13.56 -11.69
C HIS A 121 9.26 -13.51 -10.24
N LEU A 122 9.74 -12.54 -9.45
CA LEU A 122 9.26 -12.32 -8.08
C LEU A 122 7.75 -12.07 -8.03
N LEU A 123 7.23 -11.21 -8.91
CA LEU A 123 5.79 -10.91 -8.99
C LEU A 123 4.97 -12.15 -9.34
N LYS A 124 5.47 -13.00 -10.26
CA LYS A 124 4.83 -14.28 -10.60
C LYS A 124 4.74 -15.22 -9.39
N LEU A 125 5.80 -15.33 -8.59
CA LEU A 125 5.79 -16.14 -7.36
C LEU A 125 4.77 -15.59 -6.34
N LYS A 126 4.71 -14.26 -6.18
CA LYS A 126 3.74 -13.60 -5.29
C LYS A 126 2.30 -13.86 -5.73
N LEU A 127 2.00 -13.69 -7.02
CA LEU A 127 0.67 -13.97 -7.57
C LEU A 127 0.28 -15.44 -7.39
N LYS A 128 1.19 -16.38 -7.69
CA LYS A 128 0.96 -17.82 -7.50
C LYS A 128 0.65 -18.16 -6.04
N SER A 129 1.29 -17.48 -5.08
CA SER A 129 1.02 -17.70 -3.65
C SER A 129 -0.39 -17.27 -3.19
N LEU A 130 -1.11 -16.52 -4.02
CA LEU A 130 -2.49 -16.08 -3.79
C LEU A 130 -3.53 -16.83 -4.62
N GLU A 131 -3.12 -17.76 -5.49
CA GLU A 131 -4.05 -18.58 -6.26
C GLU A 131 -4.92 -19.45 -5.34
N GLY A 132 -6.23 -19.43 -5.57
CA GLY A 132 -7.21 -20.19 -4.79
C GLY A 132 -7.54 -19.62 -3.41
N LYS A 133 -6.87 -18.55 -2.97
CA LYS A 133 -7.21 -17.87 -1.71
C LYS A 133 -8.46 -17.00 -1.86
N PRO A 134 -9.28 -16.84 -0.81
CA PRO A 134 -10.43 -15.96 -0.89
C PRO A 134 -9.99 -14.50 -1.04
N ALA A 135 -10.86 -13.66 -1.60
CA ALA A 135 -10.58 -12.24 -1.85
C ALA A 135 -10.22 -11.48 -0.56
N VAL A 136 -10.85 -11.86 0.55
CA VAL A 136 -10.56 -11.39 1.91
C VAL A 136 -10.49 -12.58 2.85
N GLU A 137 -9.37 -12.72 3.55
CA GLU A 137 -9.17 -13.69 4.63
C GLU A 137 -9.45 -13.07 6.00
N HIS A 138 -10.03 -13.85 6.89
CA HIS A 138 -10.09 -13.50 8.30
C HIS A 138 -8.78 -13.90 8.96
N ILE A 139 -8.01 -12.93 9.44
CA ILE A 139 -6.79 -13.17 10.21
C ILE A 139 -7.13 -13.06 11.69
N PRO A 140 -7.26 -14.18 12.43
CA PRO A 140 -7.57 -14.15 13.85
C PRO A 140 -6.36 -13.60 14.60
N ASN A 141 -6.39 -12.31 14.94
CA ASN A 141 -5.61 -11.60 15.99
C ASN A 141 -5.63 -10.05 15.88
N THR A 142 -6.71 -9.45 15.35
CA THR A 142 -6.87 -7.98 15.28
C THR A 142 -8.07 -7.47 16.10
N GLU A 143 -8.48 -8.21 17.12
CA GLU A 143 -9.58 -7.79 18.01
C GLU A 143 -9.12 -6.73 19.02
N SER A 144 -9.06 -5.49 18.53
CA SER A 144 -9.19 -4.29 19.35
C SER A 144 -10.66 -3.83 19.32
N PRO A 145 -11.27 -3.37 20.43
CA PRO A 145 -12.68 -2.95 20.50
C PRO A 145 -13.08 -1.83 19.50
N THR A 146 -12.12 -1.16 18.87
CA THR A 146 -12.34 -0.24 17.74
C THR A 146 -12.83 -0.91 16.44
N SER A 147 -12.78 -2.25 16.33
CA SER A 147 -13.18 -3.01 15.13
C SER A 147 -14.67 -2.89 14.77
N ILE A 148 -15.54 -2.60 15.76
CA ILE A 148 -16.97 -2.40 15.54
C ILE A 148 -17.24 -1.09 14.77
N LEU A 149 -16.45 -0.04 15.01
CA LEU A 149 -16.58 1.24 14.30
C LEU A 149 -15.99 1.17 12.89
N ILE A 150 -14.93 0.37 12.69
CA ILE A 150 -14.32 0.15 11.37
C ILE A 150 -15.30 -0.54 10.40
N ARG A 151 -16.21 -1.41 10.89
CA ARG A 151 -17.25 -2.04 10.04
C ARG A 151 -18.14 -1.03 9.31
N LYS A 152 -18.38 0.16 9.86
CA LYS A 152 -19.22 1.20 9.20
C LYS A 152 -18.43 2.00 8.16
N ALA A 153 -17.14 2.27 8.39
CA ALA A 153 -16.31 3.04 7.46
C ALA A 153 -15.88 2.24 6.21
N VAL A 154 -15.69 0.91 6.34
CA VAL A 154 -15.25 0.05 5.22
C VAL A 154 -16.28 -0.04 4.08
N ARG A 155 -17.58 0.16 4.37
CA ARG A 155 -18.60 0.26 3.29
C ARG A 155 -18.41 1.51 2.42
N ALA A 156 -17.86 2.60 2.97
CA ALA A 156 -17.63 3.84 2.22
C ALA A 156 -16.36 3.76 1.35
N ALA A 157 -15.23 3.28 1.89
CA ALA A 157 -13.99 3.15 1.11
C ALA A 157 -14.09 2.07 0.01
N GLY A 158 -14.94 1.04 0.18
CA GLY A 158 -15.23 0.07 -0.87
C GLY A 158 -15.91 0.70 -2.09
N SER A 159 -16.75 1.72 -1.90
CA SER A 159 -17.36 2.47 -3.00
C SER A 159 -16.38 3.40 -3.72
N GLU A 160 -15.41 3.97 -3.01
CA GLU A 160 -14.34 4.79 -3.60
C GLU A 160 -13.37 3.96 -4.46
N LEU A 161 -13.08 2.72 -4.05
CA LEU A 161 -12.27 1.77 -4.85
C LEU A 161 -13.02 1.29 -6.10
N LEU A 162 -14.35 1.13 -6.03
CA LEU A 162 -15.18 0.81 -7.19
C LEU A 162 -15.24 1.99 -8.17
N SER A 163 -15.39 3.22 -7.69
CA SER A 163 -15.36 4.41 -8.56
C SER A 163 -14.00 4.63 -9.23
N TRP A 164 -12.91 4.31 -8.52
CA TRP A 164 -11.55 4.36 -9.08
C TRP A 164 -11.32 3.27 -10.14
N ALA A 165 -11.82 2.04 -9.90
CA ALA A 165 -11.76 0.96 -10.89
C ALA A 165 -12.61 1.25 -12.15
N GLU A 166 -13.71 1.99 -12.02
CA GLU A 166 -14.54 2.44 -13.15
C GLU A 166 -13.88 3.56 -13.97
N GLN A 167 -13.10 4.45 -13.34
CA GLN A 167 -12.32 5.47 -14.05
C GLN A 167 -11.23 4.86 -14.94
N GLN A 168 -10.54 3.82 -14.46
CA GLN A 168 -9.52 3.10 -15.23
C GLN A 168 -10.10 2.41 -16.49
N LYS A 169 -11.31 1.82 -16.38
CA LYS A 169 -12.01 1.26 -17.55
C LYS A 169 -12.37 2.31 -18.60
N LYS A 170 -12.70 3.54 -18.18
CA LYS A 170 -13.03 4.63 -19.13
C LYS A 170 -11.79 5.14 -19.87
N GLU A 171 -10.63 5.17 -19.22
CA GLU A 171 -9.37 5.62 -19.83
C GLU A 171 -8.77 4.61 -20.82
N GLU A 172 -9.03 3.31 -20.66
CA GLU A 172 -8.63 2.29 -21.65
C GLU A 172 -9.48 2.31 -22.94
N THR A 173 -10.65 2.97 -22.96
CA THR A 173 -11.63 2.86 -24.06
C THR A 173 -11.54 3.87 -25.23
N PRO A 174 -10.58 4.82 -25.36
CA PRO A 174 -10.43 5.58 -26.62
C PRO A 174 -9.27 5.13 -27.52
N ARG A 175 -8.41 4.17 -27.14
CA ARG A 175 -7.28 3.75 -28.01
C ARG A 175 -7.59 2.64 -29.02
N ASN A 176 -8.75 1.97 -28.91
CA ASN A 176 -9.08 0.83 -29.78
C ASN A 176 -10.08 1.11 -30.91
N ARG A 177 -10.37 2.39 -31.24
CA ARG A 177 -11.26 2.77 -32.36
C ARG A 177 -10.58 3.42 -33.57
N LEU A 178 -9.25 3.52 -33.59
CA LEU A 178 -8.53 4.15 -34.72
C LEU A 178 -7.77 3.17 -35.64
N ASN A 179 -7.76 1.85 -35.36
CA ASN A 179 -7.03 0.87 -36.18
C ASN A 179 -7.92 -0.05 -37.04
N GLN A 180 -9.18 0.32 -37.32
CA GLN A 180 -10.06 -0.43 -38.24
C GLN A 180 -10.64 0.38 -39.41
N LYS A 181 -10.14 1.59 -39.68
CA LYS A 181 -10.44 2.34 -40.91
C LYS A 181 -9.17 2.59 -41.70
N GLY A 182 -8.69 1.55 -42.39
CA GLY A 182 -7.49 1.65 -43.23
C GLY A 182 -7.16 0.36 -43.98
N ARG A 183 -8.17 -0.45 -44.34
CA ARG A 183 -8.05 -1.55 -45.31
C ARG A 183 -9.42 -1.76 -45.95
N ARG A 184 -9.68 -1.04 -47.03
CA ARG A 184 -10.54 -1.41 -48.16
C ARG A 184 -10.26 -0.44 -49.29
#